data_AF-A0A7T8HKN0-F1
#
_entry.id   AF-A0A7T8HKN0-F1
#
_cell.length_a   1.000
_cell.length_b   1.000
_cell.length_c   1.000
_cell.angle_alpha   90.00
_cell.angle_beta   90.00
_cell.angle_gamma   90.00
#
_symmetry.space_group_name_H-M   'P 1'
#
loop_
_entity.id
_entity.type
_entity.pdbx_description
1 polymer ?
#
loop_
_entity_poly.entity_id
_entity_poly.type
_entity_poly.pdbx_seq_one_letter_code
_entity_poly.pdbx_strand_id
1 'polypeptide(L)'
;MVLGVVTFDGKKIPLFLNKAWEKIEQNAYYKVLRYTILPWLKANYPEGDYVWTQDGASPHTASKCQEFCAINMANFWSMEMWPASSQILTLWTACVGHFRVRDEQNSNPNVDSLNTAIVAE
;
A
#
# COMPACT_ATOMS: atom_id res chain seq x y z
N MET A 1 -6.94 -4.04 -9.21
CA MET A 1 -5.65 -3.56 -8.64
C MET A 1 -5.76 -3.64 -7.14
N VAL A 2 -4.71 -4.06 -6.44
CA VAL A 2 -4.68 -4.20 -4.98
C VAL A 2 -3.70 -3.19 -4.39
N LEU A 3 -4.16 -2.42 -3.40
CA LEU A 3 -3.29 -1.63 -2.53
C LEU A 3 -3.26 -2.33 -1.17
N GLY A 4 -2.06 -2.71 -0.75
CA GLY A 4 -1.80 -3.30 0.56
C GLY A 4 -0.70 -2.55 1.28
N VAL A 5 -0.72 -2.67 2.59
CA VAL A 5 0.25 -2.06 3.49
C VAL A 5 0.62 -3.15 4.50
N VAL A 6 1.92 -3.39 4.61
CA VAL A 6 2.50 -4.42 5.48
C VAL A 6 3.54 -3.76 6.35
N THR A 7 3.56 -4.12 7.62
CA THR A 7 4.54 -3.65 8.60
C THR A 7 5.53 -4.75 8.93
N PHE A 8 6.70 -4.38 9.45
CA PHE A 8 7.77 -5.35 9.75
C PHE A 8 7.39 -6.37 10.83
N ASP A 9 6.55 -5.99 11.80
CA ASP A 9 5.99 -6.87 12.83
C ASP A 9 4.82 -7.73 12.33
N GLY A 10 4.55 -7.73 11.01
CA GLY A 10 3.58 -8.62 10.37
C GLY A 10 2.12 -8.15 10.44
N LYS A 11 1.84 -6.97 11.02
CA LYS A 11 0.50 -6.39 10.94
C LYS A 11 0.19 -5.96 9.50
N LYS A 12 -1.06 -6.14 9.10
CA LYS A 12 -1.54 -5.80 7.75
C LYS A 12 -2.77 -4.90 7.88
N ILE A 13 -2.87 -3.91 7.00
CA ILE A 13 -4.13 -3.16 6.86
C ILE A 13 -5.08 -3.96 5.96
N PRO A 14 -6.40 -3.83 6.13
CA PRO A 14 -7.36 -4.39 5.18
C PRO A 14 -7.07 -3.95 3.74
N LEU A 15 -6.90 -4.91 2.83
CA LEU A 15 -6.55 -4.63 1.43
C LEU A 15 -7.60 -3.75 0.75
N PHE A 16 -7.12 -2.74 0.02
CA PHE A 16 -7.99 -1.91 -0.81
C PHE A 16 -8.01 -2.47 -2.23
N LEU A 17 -9.16 -3.02 -2.62
CA LEU A 17 -9.39 -3.61 -3.93
C LEU A 17 -10.13 -2.62 -4.83
N ASN A 18 -9.47 -2.18 -5.90
CA ASN A 18 -10.12 -1.38 -6.94
C ASN A 18 -10.80 -2.27 -7.97
N LYS A 19 -11.91 -1.77 -8.54
CA LYS A 19 -12.58 -2.42 -9.68
C LYS A 19 -11.59 -2.61 -10.83
N ALA A 20 -11.83 -3.63 -11.65
CA ALA A 20 -10.98 -3.92 -12.80
C ALA A 20 -10.85 -2.67 -13.68
N TRP A 21 -9.62 -2.41 -14.14
CA TRP A 21 -9.25 -1.30 -15.05
C TRP A 21 -9.32 0.12 -14.47
N GLU A 22 -9.68 0.29 -13.19
CA GLU A 22 -9.71 1.60 -12.54
C GLU A 22 -8.33 1.95 -11.96
N LYS A 23 -7.65 2.92 -12.58
CA LYS A 23 -6.42 3.51 -12.03
C LYS A 23 -6.75 4.25 -10.74
N ILE A 24 -5.93 4.08 -9.70
CA ILE A 24 -6.03 4.92 -8.51
C ILE A 24 -5.49 6.29 -8.88
N GLU A 25 -6.38 7.28 -8.88
CA GLU A 25 -6.00 8.68 -9.00
C GLU A 25 -5.53 9.25 -7.67
N GLN A 26 -4.84 10.40 -7.72
CA GLN A 26 -4.30 11.10 -6.56
C GLN A 26 -5.35 11.37 -5.48
N ASN A 27 -6.58 11.73 -5.87
CA ASN A 27 -7.66 12.00 -4.91
C ASN A 27 -8.21 10.74 -4.24
N ALA A 28 -8.29 9.63 -4.97
CA ALA A 28 -8.69 8.35 -4.40
C ALA A 28 -7.62 7.88 -3.39
N TYR A 29 -6.35 8.00 -3.77
CA TYR A 29 -5.24 7.68 -2.90
C TYR A 29 -5.22 8.51 -1.61
N TYR A 30 -5.40 9.83 -1.73
CA TYR A 30 -5.50 10.73 -0.58
C TYR A 30 -6.63 10.32 0.38
N LYS A 31 -7.79 9.89 -0.14
CA LYS A 31 -8.90 9.40 0.69
C LYS A 31 -8.51 8.13 1.45
N VAL A 32 -7.80 7.19 0.81
CA VAL A 32 -7.29 5.97 1.47
C VAL A 32 -6.29 6.33 2.57
N LEU A 33 -5.35 7.26 2.30
CA LEU A 33 -4.42 7.76 3.31
C LEU A 33 -5.15 8.33 4.53
N ARG A 34 -6.14 9.19 4.30
CA ARG A 34 -6.84 9.94 5.35
C ARG A 34 -7.82 9.10 6.16
N TYR A 35 -8.61 8.26 5.50
CA TYR A 35 -9.75 7.60 6.13
C TYR A 35 -9.48 6.14 6.48
N THR A 36 -8.43 5.52 5.92
CA THR A 36 -8.11 4.12 6.16
C THR A 36 -6.76 3.98 6.84
N ILE A 37 -5.68 4.46 6.20
CA ILE A 37 -4.31 4.22 6.67
C ILE A 37 -4.02 4.98 7.96
N LEU A 38 -4.27 6.28 8.02
CA LEU A 38 -3.94 7.09 9.19
C LEU A 38 -4.68 6.63 10.47
N PRO A 39 -6.01 6.39 10.44
CA PRO A 39 -6.71 5.87 11.62
C PRO A 39 -6.16 4.50 12.06
N TRP A 40 -5.86 3.62 11.11
CA TRP A 40 -5.30 2.30 11.42
C TRP A 40 -3.91 2.40 12.07
N LEU A 41 -3.04 3.27 11.55
CA LEU A 41 -1.72 3.51 12.14
C LEU A 41 -1.82 4.04 13.56
N LYS A 42 -2.70 5.02 13.81
CA LYS A 42 -2.93 5.56 15.16
C LYS A 42 -3.45 4.51 16.14
N ALA A 43 -4.22 3.54 15.67
CA ALA A 43 -4.74 2.47 16.52
C ALA A 43 -3.69 1.38 16.83
N ASN A 44 -2.78 1.11 15.90
CA ASN A 44 -1.83 -0.02 16.01
C ASN A 44 -0.40 0.38 16.43
N TYR A 45 -0.06 1.66 16.26
CA TYR A 45 1.23 2.27 16.63
C TYR A 45 0.97 3.63 17.31
N PRO A 46 0.29 3.64 18.47
CA PRO A 46 -0.08 4.88 19.16
C PRO A 46 1.14 5.69 19.61
N GLU A 47 2.29 5.04 19.77
CA GLU A 47 3.56 5.67 20.14
C GLU A 47 4.31 6.27 18.93
N GLY A 48 3.87 5.97 17.70
CA GLY A 48 4.51 6.49 16.48
C GLY A 48 5.84 5.82 16.14
N ASP A 49 6.05 4.60 16.58
CA ASP A 49 7.24 3.77 16.38
C ASP A 49 7.30 3.13 14.96
N TYR A 50 7.02 3.92 13.92
CA TYR A 50 7.06 3.46 12.54
C TYR A 50 7.64 4.51 11.59
N VAL A 51 8.12 4.03 10.44
CA VAL A 51 8.48 4.86 9.29
C VAL A 51 7.60 4.48 8.11
N TRP A 52 6.93 5.48 7.55
CA TRP A 52 6.06 5.32 6.40
C TRP A 52 6.87 5.46 5.10
N THR A 53 6.81 4.45 4.23
CA THR A 53 7.57 4.38 2.97
C THR A 53 6.68 3.96 1.81
N GLN A 54 6.94 4.47 0.60
CA GLN A 54 6.16 4.21 -0.61
C GLN A 54 7.08 4.23 -1.84
N ASP A 55 6.63 3.63 -2.95
CA ASP A 55 7.33 3.74 -4.23
C ASP A 55 7.01 5.06 -4.96
N GLY A 56 7.68 5.28 -6.10
CA GLY A 56 7.53 6.48 -6.92
C GLY A 56 6.28 6.55 -7.79
N ALA A 57 5.22 5.79 -7.51
CA ALA A 57 3.98 5.86 -8.29
C ALA A 57 3.38 7.28 -8.27
N SER A 58 2.76 7.72 -9.37
CA SER A 58 2.26 9.10 -9.52
C SER A 58 1.33 9.58 -8.38
N PRO A 59 0.41 8.76 -7.83
CA PRO A 59 -0.38 9.16 -6.66
C PRO A 59 0.43 9.35 -5.38
N HIS A 60 1.55 8.65 -5.23
CA HIS A 60 2.43 8.71 -4.06
C HIS A 60 3.28 9.97 -4.11
N THR A 61 3.77 10.37 -5.28
CA THR A 61 4.62 11.56 -5.48
C THR A 61 3.83 12.86 -5.62
N ALA A 62 2.50 12.81 -5.68
CA ALA A 62 1.67 14.00 -5.74
C ALA A 62 1.84 14.87 -4.49
N SER A 63 2.02 16.19 -4.67
CA SER A 63 2.28 17.15 -3.57
C SER A 63 1.27 17.01 -2.43
N LYS A 64 -0.02 16.95 -2.76
CA LYS A 64 -1.11 16.76 -1.79
C LYS A 64 -0.94 15.51 -0.91
N CYS A 65 -0.45 14.41 -1.47
CA CYS A 65 -0.24 13.16 -0.74
C CYS A 65 1.05 13.20 0.08
N GLN A 66 2.12 13.74 -0.49
CA GLN A 66 3.40 13.94 0.19
C GLN A 66 3.24 14.86 1.42
N GLU A 67 2.58 16.00 1.26
CA GLU A 67 2.28 16.94 2.34
C GLU A 67 1.43 16.29 3.43
N PHE A 68 0.40 15.53 3.03
CA PHE A 68 -0.43 14.80 4.00
C PHE A 68 0.40 13.82 4.83
N CYS A 69 1.27 13.03 4.18
CA CYS A 69 2.13 12.08 4.87
C CYS A 69 3.13 12.78 5.80
N ALA A 70 3.77 13.85 5.34
CA ALA A 70 4.75 14.61 6.13
C ALA A 70 4.13 15.24 7.40
N ILE A 71 2.87 15.67 7.34
CA ILE A 71 2.18 16.31 8.47
C ILE A 71 1.60 15.28 9.45
N ASN A 72 1.12 14.13 8.95
CA ASN A 72 0.26 13.24 9.74
C ASN A 72 0.90 11.92 10.16
N MET A 73 1.96 11.47 9.49
CA MET A 73 2.65 10.21 9.83
C MET A 73 3.73 10.47 10.87
N ALA A 74 4.02 9.48 11.73
CA ALA A 74 5.03 9.63 12.78
C ALA A 74 6.43 9.90 12.22
N ASN A 75 6.87 9.07 11.26
CA ASN A 75 8.01 9.34 10.40
C ASN A 75 7.63 9.04 8.95
N PHE A 76 8.19 9.77 8.00
CA PHE A 76 7.87 9.64 6.59
C PHE A 76 9.12 9.79 5.73
N TRP A 77 9.32 8.87 4.80
CA TRP A 77 10.30 9.01 3.73
C TRP A 77 9.64 9.64 2.51
N SER A 78 10.00 10.90 2.25
CA SER A 78 9.51 11.62 1.08
C SER A 78 9.99 10.99 -0.22
N MET A 79 9.37 11.40 -1.33
CA MET A 79 9.78 10.97 -2.67
C MET A 79 11.25 11.25 -2.99
N GLU A 80 11.88 12.22 -2.33
CA GLU A 80 13.29 12.58 -2.54
C GLU A 80 14.26 11.55 -1.92
N MET A 81 13.80 10.84 -0.90
CA MET A 81 14.59 9.80 -0.23
C MET A 81 14.55 8.48 -1.00
N TRP A 82 13.55 8.28 -1.87
CA TRP A 82 13.43 7.07 -2.67
C TRP A 82 14.18 7.22 -4.01
N PRO A 83 15.12 6.32 -4.35
CA PRO A 83 15.83 6.42 -5.62
C PRO A 83 14.85 6.23 -6.79
N ALA A 84 14.88 7.17 -7.74
CA ALA A 84 14.09 7.08 -8.97
C ALA A 84 14.40 5.74 -9.67
N SER A 85 13.36 4.99 -10.01
CA SER A 85 13.42 3.68 -10.71
C SER A 85 13.72 2.44 -9.85
N SER A 86 13.73 2.51 -8.52
CA SER A 86 13.83 1.31 -7.69
C SER A 86 12.46 0.72 -7.35
N GLN A 87 11.98 -0.22 -8.18
CA GLN A 87 10.79 -1.04 -7.90
C GLN A 87 11.06 -2.14 -6.84
N ILE A 88 12.33 -2.38 -6.49
CA ILE A 88 12.80 -3.60 -5.81
C ILE A 88 12.87 -3.45 -4.27
N LEU A 89 12.72 -2.25 -3.72
CA LEU A 89 13.11 -1.99 -2.32
C LEU A 89 11.97 -1.89 -1.30
N THR A 90 10.71 -2.13 -1.66
CA THR A 90 9.61 -2.10 -0.68
C THR A 90 9.31 -3.49 -0.11
N LEU A 91 8.93 -3.56 1.18
CA LEU A 91 8.37 -4.77 1.80
C LEU A 91 7.17 -5.32 1.00
N TRP A 92 6.39 -4.43 0.38
CA TRP A 92 5.27 -4.80 -0.48
C TRP A 92 5.71 -5.56 -1.75
N THR A 93 6.82 -5.18 -2.38
CA THR A 93 7.32 -5.87 -3.58
C THR A 93 7.61 -7.35 -3.28
N ALA A 94 8.21 -7.64 -2.12
CA ALA A 94 8.45 -9.02 -1.69
C ALA A 94 7.13 -9.79 -1.47
N CYS A 95 6.13 -9.16 -0.86
CA CYS A 95 4.80 -9.75 -0.66
C CYS A 95 4.10 -10.05 -1.99
N VAL A 96 4.13 -9.11 -2.95
CA VAL A 96 3.58 -9.31 -4.29
C VAL A 96 4.25 -10.48 -5.03
N GLY A 97 5.57 -10.63 -4.87
CA GLY A 97 6.29 -11.79 -5.40
C GLY A 97 5.73 -13.12 -4.86
N HIS A 98 5.48 -13.20 -3.55
CA HIS A 98 4.87 -14.38 -2.93
C HIS A 98 3.45 -14.65 -3.45
N PHE A 99 2.60 -13.63 -3.50
CA PHE A 99 1.22 -13.76 -4.01
C PHE A 99 1.21 -14.26 -5.45
N ARG A 100 2.10 -13.74 -6.30
CA ARG A 100 2.17 -14.13 -7.71
C ARG A 100 2.52 -15.60 -7.90
N VAL A 101 3.53 -16.11 -7.18
CA VAL A 101 3.92 -17.52 -7.26
C VAL A 101 2.76 -18.43 -6.87
N ARG A 102 1.95 -18.02 -5.89
CA ARG A 102 0.82 -18.79 -5.38
C ARG A 102 -0.40 -18.74 -6.30
N ASP A 103 -0.66 -17.59 -6.92
CA ASP A 103 -1.69 -17.43 -7.95
C ASP A 103 -1.34 -18.24 -9.21
N GLU A 104 -0.08 -18.24 -9.65
CA GLU A 104 0.35 -19.07 -10.79
C GLU A 104 0.14 -20.58 -10.55
N GLN A 105 0.08 -21.01 -9.29
CA GLN A 105 -0.23 -22.40 -8.89
C GLN A 105 -1.74 -22.66 -8.77
N ASN A 106 -2.58 -21.63 -8.65
CA ASN A 106 -4.02 -21.73 -8.44
C ASN A 106 -4.78 -20.99 -9.55
N SER A 107 -5.39 -21.72 -10.49
CA SER A 107 -6.17 -21.08 -11.57
C SER A 107 -7.41 -20.35 -11.01
N ASN A 108 -7.37 -19.03 -10.95
CA ASN A 108 -8.51 -18.18 -10.59
C ASN A 108 -9.31 -17.81 -11.85
N PRO A 109 -10.53 -18.33 -12.07
CA PRO A 109 -11.27 -18.15 -13.31
C PRO A 109 -11.82 -16.73 -13.51
N ASN A 110 -11.89 -15.91 -12.46
CA ASN A 110 -12.38 -14.53 -12.54
C ASN A 110 -11.83 -13.63 -11.41
N VAL A 111 -12.07 -12.33 -11.53
CA VAL A 111 -11.58 -11.30 -10.57
C VAL A 111 -12.13 -11.52 -9.15
N ASP A 112 -13.35 -12.04 -9.00
CA ASP A 112 -13.94 -12.25 -7.68
C ASP A 112 -13.29 -13.44 -6.94
N SER A 113 -13.01 -14.52 -7.66
CA SER A 113 -12.23 -15.65 -7.13
C SER A 113 -10.81 -15.22 -6.74
N LEU A 114 -10.16 -14.39 -7.56
CA LEU A 114 -8.84 -13.83 -7.28
C LEU A 114 -8.86 -12.92 -6.04
N ASN A 115 -9.83 -12.02 -5.93
CA ASN A 115 -10.00 -11.14 -4.76
C ASN A 115 -10.21 -11.95 -3.48
N THR A 116 -11.01 -13.02 -3.55
CA THR A 116 -11.27 -13.91 -2.41
C THR A 116 -9.99 -14.62 -1.95
N ALA A 117 -9.20 -15.14 -2.90
CA ALA A 117 -7.93 -15.79 -2.61
C ALA A 117 -6.92 -14.83 -1.97
N ILE A 118 -6.83 -13.59 -2.46
CA ILE A 118 -5.93 -12.56 -1.94
C ILE A 118 -6.31 -12.11 -0.51
N VAL A 119 -7.60 -12.06 -0.18
CA VAL A 119 -8.09 -11.67 1.16
C VAL A 119 -7.92 -12.80 2.20
N ALA A 120 -7.83 -14.06 1.76
CA ALA A 120 -7.68 -15.22 2.64
C ALA A 120 -6.25 -15.41 3.20
N GLU A 121 -5.31 -14.52 2.87
CA GLU A 121 -3.89 -14.52 3.26
C GLU A 121 -3.54 -13.61 4.46
#